data_AF-A0A938NR29-F1
#
_entry.id   AF-A0A938NR29-F1
#
_cell.length_a   1.000
_cell.length_b   1.000
_cell.length_c   1.000
_cell.angle_alpha   90.00
_cell.angle_beta   90.00
_cell.angle_gamma   90.00
#
_symmetry.space_group_name_H-M   'P 1'
#
loop_
_entity.id
_entity.type
_entity.pdbx_description
1 polymer ?
#
loop_
_entity_poly.entity_id
_entity_poly.type
_entity_poly.pdbx_seq_one_letter_code
_entity_poly.pdbx_strand_id
1 'polypeptide(L)' 'MKSWIACWVLLSTIAFGWNSSIVYYDGSGQRLVYHSDTAGNRIPDFSHVGYRSGTNSIPNLPVVYTISPT' A
#
# COMPACT_ATOMS: atom_id res chain seq x y z
N MET A 1 -20.60 2.52 -48.87
CA MET A 1 -20.92 1.53 -47.82
C MET A 1 -19.64 0.83 -47.38
N LYS A 2 -19.00 1.29 -46.30
CA LYS A 2 -18.14 0.49 -45.42
C LYS A 2 -17.85 1.35 -44.20
N SER A 3 -18.66 1.10 -43.18
CA SER A 3 -18.51 1.61 -41.81
C SER A 3 -17.18 1.12 -41.26
N TRP A 4 -16.32 2.03 -40.80
CA TRP A 4 -15.13 1.71 -40.01
C TRP A 4 -15.33 2.37 -38.64
N ILE A 5 -16.26 1.80 -37.87
CA ILE A 5 -16.40 2.08 -36.45
C ILE A 5 -15.59 1.03 -35.69
N ALA A 6 -14.82 1.56 -34.73
CA ALA A 6 -14.33 0.89 -33.53
C ALA A 6 -13.29 -0.22 -33.72
N CYS A 7 -12.03 0.16 -33.55
CA CYS A 7 -11.21 -0.55 -32.58
C CYS A 7 -10.15 0.41 -32.04
N TRP A 8 -10.56 1.30 -31.12
CA TRP A 8 -9.63 1.85 -30.14
C TRP A 8 -9.21 0.68 -29.25
N VAL A 9 -8.25 -0.11 -29.73
CA VAL A 9 -7.57 -1.09 -28.89
C VAL A 9 -6.74 -0.25 -27.92
N LEU A 10 -7.31 -0.01 -26.73
CA LEU A 10 -6.52 0.35 -25.56
C LEU A 10 -5.56 -0.81 -25.32
N LEU A 11 -4.36 -0.69 -25.87
CA LEU A 11 -3.24 -1.55 -25.54
C LEU A 11 -2.90 -1.23 -24.07
N SER A 12 -3.58 -1.89 -23.14
CA SER A 12 -3.17 -1.88 -21.74
C SER A 12 -1.82 -2.59 -21.69
N THR A 13 -0.75 -1.80 -21.56
CA THR A 13 0.56 -2.32 -21.23
C THR A 13 0.47 -2.95 -19.84
N ILE A 14 0.42 -4.29 -19.77
CA ILE A 14 0.64 -4.98 -18.50
C ILE A 14 2.12 -4.76 -18.19
N ALA A 15 2.41 -3.74 -17.39
CA ALA A 15 3.74 -3.52 -16.85
C ALA A 15 4.03 -4.69 -15.90
N PHE A 16 4.79 -5.68 -16.37
CA PHE A 16 5.40 -6.66 -15.49
C PHE A 16 6.52 -5.96 -14.70
N GLY A 17 6.12 -5.37 -13.59
CA GLY A 17 7.04 -4.80 -12.61
C GLY A 17 7.78 -5.93 -11.89
N TRP A 18 9.07 -5.73 -11.66
CA TRP A 18 9.84 -6.58 -10.75
C TRP A 18 9.17 -6.60 -9.38
N ASN A 19 9.09 -7.80 -8.79
CA ASN A 19 8.65 -8.01 -7.41
C ASN A 19 9.71 -8.85 -6.68
N SER A 20 9.82 -8.66 -5.36
CA SER A 20 10.70 -9.51 -4.56
C SER A 20 10.06 -10.87 -4.29
N SER A 21 10.87 -11.88 -3.96
CA SER A 21 10.38 -13.22 -3.61
C SER A 21 9.77 -13.31 -2.20
N ILE A 22 10.10 -12.37 -1.31
CA ILE A 22 9.71 -12.41 0.12
C ILE A 22 8.55 -11.45 0.41
N VAL A 23 8.52 -10.29 -0.24
CA VAL A 23 7.42 -9.31 -0.14
C VAL A 23 7.05 -8.79 -1.52
N TYR A 24 5.79 -8.93 -1.89
CA TYR A 24 5.31 -8.58 -3.22
C TYR A 24 3.84 -8.18 -3.18
N TYR A 25 3.38 -7.49 -4.22
CA TYR A 25 1.96 -7.19 -4.36
C TYR A 25 1.14 -8.42 -4.74
N ASP A 26 -0.05 -8.56 -4.17
CA ASP A 26 -1.01 -9.57 -4.60
C ASP A 26 -1.43 -9.38 -6.07
N GLY A 27 -2.16 -10.35 -6.63
CA GLY A 27 -2.58 -10.30 -8.04
C GLY A 27 -3.45 -9.10 -8.41
N SER A 28 -4.02 -8.40 -7.43
CA SER A 28 -4.79 -7.17 -7.64
C SER A 28 -3.94 -5.89 -7.58
N GLY A 29 -2.70 -5.98 -7.08
CA GLY A 29 -1.83 -4.83 -6.87
C GLY A 29 -2.19 -3.99 -5.65
N GLN A 30 -3.14 -4.42 -4.80
CA GLN A 30 -3.70 -3.58 -3.73
C GLN A 30 -3.15 -3.88 -2.34
N ARG A 31 -2.54 -5.06 -2.16
CA ARG A 31 -2.03 -5.50 -0.86
C ARG A 31 -0.65 -6.10 -1.01
N LEU A 32 0.18 -5.92 0.01
CA LEU A 32 1.45 -6.62 0.14
C LEU A 32 1.23 -7.99 0.78
N VAL A 33 1.83 -9.01 0.17
CA VAL A 33 1.94 -10.37 0.68
C VAL A 33 3.33 -10.52 1.28
N TYR A 34 3.42 -11.15 2.45
CA TYR A 34 4.66 -11.33 3.20
C TYR A 34 4.90 -12.81 3.46
N HIS A 35 5.98 -13.35 2.91
CA HIS A 35 6.44 -14.71 3.20
C HIS A 35 7.57 -14.71 4.22
N SER A 36 7.64 -15.78 5.02
CA SER A 36 8.83 -16.06 5.82
C SER A 36 9.89 -16.75 4.94
N ASP A 37 11.16 -16.49 5.23
CA ASP A 37 12.25 -17.25 4.64
C ASP A 37 12.36 -18.68 5.24
N THR A 38 13.33 -19.46 4.76
CA THR A 38 13.56 -20.84 5.23
C THR A 38 14.02 -20.94 6.69
N ALA A 39 14.55 -19.85 7.27
CA ALA A 39 14.91 -19.76 8.67
C ALA A 39 13.73 -19.24 9.54
N GLY A 40 12.59 -18.94 8.92
CA GLY A 40 11.40 -18.42 9.58
C GLY A 40 11.40 -16.90 9.77
N ASN A 41 12.41 -16.18 9.27
CA ASN A 41 12.44 -14.71 9.39
C ASN A 41 11.35 -14.12 8.49
N ARG A 42 10.67 -13.08 9.00
CA ARG A 42 9.63 -12.37 8.27
C ARG A 42 9.88 -10.87 8.32
N ILE A 43 9.71 -10.18 7.18
CA ILE A 43 9.77 -8.73 7.15
C ILE A 43 8.62 -8.17 8.01
N PRO A 44 8.89 -7.25 8.97
CA PRO A 44 7.86 -6.64 9.78
C PRO A 44 6.82 -5.88 8.95
N ASP A 45 5.55 -6.07 9.28
CA ASP A 45 4.43 -5.33 8.71
C ASP A 45 4.11 -4.10 9.58
N PHE A 46 4.00 -2.93 8.95
CA PHE A 46 3.66 -1.66 9.60
C PHE A 46 2.27 -1.12 9.19
N SER A 47 1.45 -1.91 8.51
CA SER A 47 0.12 -1.51 8.04
C SER A 47 -0.82 -1.05 9.15
N HIS A 48 -0.58 -1.49 10.39
CA HIS A 48 -1.43 -1.19 11.55
C HIS A 48 -0.79 -0.24 12.58
N VAL A 49 0.33 0.41 12.27
CA VAL A 49 0.95 1.37 13.20
C VAL A 49 0.16 2.68 13.30
N GLY A 50 0.47 3.46 14.33
CA GLY A 50 -0.16 4.76 14.59
C GLY A 50 -1.40 4.67 15.48
N TYR A 51 -2.04 5.82 15.73
CA TYR A 51 -3.21 5.89 16.60
C TYR A 51 -4.36 5.04 16.04
N ARG A 52 -4.73 4.00 16.79
CA ARG A 52 -5.80 3.07 16.43
C ARG A 52 -5.68 2.54 14.98
N SER A 53 -4.46 2.37 14.47
CA SER A 53 -4.20 1.90 13.11
C SER A 53 -4.91 2.73 12.02
N GLY A 54 -5.16 4.02 12.27
CA GLY A 54 -5.91 4.89 11.37
C GLY A 54 -7.41 4.60 11.27
N THR A 55 -7.93 3.63 12.04
CA THR A 55 -9.37 3.29 12.05
C THR A 55 -10.23 4.27 12.84
N ASN A 56 -9.60 5.12 13.64
CA ASN A 56 -10.25 6.20 14.37
C ASN A 56 -9.62 7.55 14.01
N SER A 57 -10.43 8.60 14.02
CA SER A 57 -9.92 9.96 13.94
C SER A 57 -9.00 10.26 15.12
N ILE A 58 -7.94 11.02 14.86
CA ILE A 58 -7.07 11.54 15.91
C ILE A 58 -7.93 12.45 16.79
N PRO A 59 -7.99 12.23 18.12
CA PRO A 59 -8.81 13.04 18.99
C PRO A 59 -8.24 14.45 19.07
N ASN A 60 -9.12 15.45 19.08
CA ASN A 60 -8.74 16.81 19.42
C ASN A 60 -8.76 16.96 20.94
N LEU A 61 -7.57 17.02 21.55
CA LEU A 61 -7.39 17.17 22.99
C LEU A 61 -6.86 18.58 23.30
N PRO A 62 -7.30 19.21 24.40
CA PRO A 62 -6.77 20.50 24.81
C PRO A 62 -5.28 20.39 25.16
N VAL A 63 -4.51 21.42 24.84
CA VAL A 63 -3.12 21.54 25.29
C VAL A 63 -3.10 21.65 26.81
N VAL A 64 -2.34 20.78 27.48
CA VAL A 64 -2.22 20.78 28.94
C VAL A 64 -1.15 21.75 29.42
N TYR A 65 -0.03 21.83 28.69
CA TYR A 65 1.11 22.63 29.09
C TYR A 65 1.97 22.99 27.88
N THR A 66 2.39 24.26 27.80
CA THR A 66 3.29 24.77 26.77
C THR A 66 4.58 25.23 27.45
N ILE A 67 5.72 24.75 26.96
CA ILE A 67 7.05 25.15 27.44
C ILE A 67 7.76 26.03 26.41
N SER A 68 8.61 26.92 26.89
CA SER A 68 9.51 27.76 26.07
C SER A 68 10.97 27.54 26.47
N PRO A 69 11.94 27.70 25.55
CA PRO A 69 13.36 27.72 25.90
C PRO A 69 13.66 28.77 26.97
N THR A 70 14.60 28.47 27.86
CA THR A 70 15.12 29.39 28.89
C THR A 70 16.24 30.26 28.35
#